data_AF-A0A7V9P585-F1
#
_entry.id   AF-A0A7V9P585-F1
#
_cell.length_a   1.000
_cell.length_b   1.000
_cell.length_c   1.000
_cell.angle_alpha   90.00
_cell.angle_beta   90.00
_cell.angle_gamma   90.00
#
_symmetry.space_group_name_H-M   'P 1'
#
loop_
_entity.id
_entity.type
_entity.pdbx_description
1 polymer ?
#
loop_
_entity_poly.entity_id
_entity_poly.type
_entity_poly.pdbx_seq_one_letter_code
_entity_poly.pdbx_strand_id
1 'polypeptide(L)' 'MPLGFPREVEAFACDLDRTLLPETLVLGERTRAAIRAARAAGIHVLIVTGRMFQSVRP' A
#
# COMPACT_ATOMS: atom_id res chain seq x y z
N MET A 1 9.60 -16.97 1.83
CA MET A 1 9.80 -15.90 2.83
C MET A 1 10.81 -16.38 3.86
N PRO A 2 11.71 -15.52 4.35
CA PRO A 2 12.66 -15.86 5.42
C PRO A 2 11.96 -16.43 6.67
N LEU A 3 12.67 -17.21 7.48
CA LEU A 3 12.14 -17.83 8.70
C LEU A 3 11.55 -16.84 9.70
N GLY A 4 12.02 -15.59 9.73
CA GLY A 4 11.50 -14.52 10.59
C GLY A 4 10.42 -13.63 9.96
N PHE A 5 9.93 -13.96 8.76
CA PHE A 5 8.90 -13.14 8.11
C PHE A 5 7.53 -13.43 8.72
N PRO A 6 6.76 -12.39 9.13
CA PRO A 6 5.46 -12.58 9.75
C PRO A 6 4.51 -13.37 8.84
N ARG A 7 3.87 -14.39 9.41
CA ARG A 7 2.88 -15.23 8.71
C ARG A 7 1.48 -14.61 8.74
N GLU A 8 1.23 -13.79 9.75
CA GLU A 8 0.01 -13.02 9.95
C GLU A 8 0.37 -11.54 9.97
N VAL A 9 -0.41 -10.72 9.26
CA VAL A 9 -0.16 -9.30 9.08
C VAL A 9 -1.45 -8.56 9.35
N GLU A 10 -1.45 -7.71 10.37
CA GLU A 10 -2.62 -6.88 10.72
C GLU A 10 -2.64 -5.57 9.93
N ALA A 11 -1.47 -5.06 9.52
CA ALA A 11 -1.34 -3.81 8.80
C ALA A 11 -0.23 -3.84 7.75
N PHE A 12 -0.47 -3.14 6.65
CA PHE A 12 0.49 -2.86 5.58
C PHE A 12 0.66 -1.35 5.45
N ALA A 13 1.85 -0.87 5.80
CA ALA A 13 2.25 0.53 5.65
C ALA A 13 3.17 0.69 4.45
N CYS A 14 2.88 1.66 3.58
CA CYS A 14 3.63 1.85 2.34
C CYS A 14 3.75 3.33 1.98
N ASP A 15 4.92 3.74 1.52
CA ASP A 15 5.11 5.04 0.87
C ASP A 15 4.46 5.06 -0.53
N LEU A 16 4.21 6.26 -1.05
CA LEU A 16 3.63 6.46 -2.38
C LEU A 16 4.69 6.56 -3.46
N ASP A 17 5.45 7.64 -3.48
CA ASP A 17 6.25 8.03 -4.63
C ASP A 17 7.37 7.05 -4.89
N ARG A 18 7.39 6.48 -6.10
CA ARG A 18 8.39 5.48 -6.51
C ARG A 18 8.43 4.24 -5.60
N THR A 19 7.36 4.02 -4.83
CA THR A 19 7.13 2.84 -4.02
C THR A 19 5.83 2.16 -4.46
N LEU A 20 4.67 2.78 -4.16
CA LEU A 20 3.37 2.28 -4.60
C LEU A 20 2.96 2.87 -5.95
N LEU A 21 3.30 4.13 -6.18
CA LEU A 21 3.10 4.83 -7.45
C LEU A 21 4.40 4.77 -8.26
N PRO A 22 4.34 4.29 -9.52
CA PRO A 22 5.48 4.36 -10.44
C PRO A 22 5.73 5.81 -10.89
N GLU A 23 6.73 6.04 -11.74
CA GLU A 23 7.05 7.40 -12.25
C GLU A 23 5.86 8.12 -12.91
N THR A 24 4.89 7.37 -13.44
CA THR A 24 3.68 7.93 -14.06
C THR A 24 2.67 8.48 -13.05
N LEU A 25 2.87 8.23 -11.74
CA LEU A 25 1.95 8.58 -10.66
C LEU A 25 0.56 7.94 -10.78
N VAL A 26 0.41 6.90 -11.60
CA VAL A 26 -0.85 6.19 -11.80
C VAL A 26 -0.75 4.78 -11.21
N LEU A 27 -1.68 4.47 -10.31
CA LEU A 27 -1.77 3.15 -9.71
C LEU A 27 -2.35 2.13 -10.71
N GLY A 28 -1.57 1.11 -11.07
CA GLY A 28 -2.00 0.06 -11.99
C GLY A 28 -3.01 -0.94 -11.39
N GLU A 29 -3.73 -1.65 -12.26
CA GLU A 29 -4.83 -2.55 -11.85
C GLU A 29 -4.38 -3.70 -10.95
N ARG A 30 -3.19 -4.28 -11.19
CA ARG A 30 -2.63 -5.34 -10.33
C ARG A 30 -2.49 -4.86 -8.88
N THR A 31 -1.95 -3.66 -8.69
CA THR A 31 -1.74 -3.08 -7.36
C THR A 31 -3.07 -2.71 -6.71
N ARG A 32 -4.01 -2.13 -7.49
CA ARG A 32 -5.38 -1.87 -7.02
C ARG A 32 -6.06 -3.14 -6.52
N ALA A 33 -5.96 -4.24 -7.27
CA ALA A 33 -6.53 -5.53 -6.89
C ALA A 33 -5.89 -6.08 -5.61
N ALA A 34 -4.57 -5.99 -5.47
CA ALA A 34 -3.86 -6.41 -4.26
C ALA A 34 -4.29 -5.61 -3.01
N ILE A 35 -4.43 -4.29 -3.13
CA ILE A 35 -4.92 -3.43 -2.04
C ILE A 35 -6.35 -3.81 -1.65
N ARG A 36 -7.23 -4.07 -2.63
CA ARG A 36 -8.61 -4.54 -2.35
C ARG A 36 -8.61 -5.87 -1.62
N ALA A 37 -7.79 -6.83 -2.05
CA ALA A 37 -7.68 -8.14 -1.41
C ALA A 37 -7.15 -8.03 0.03
N ALA A 38 -6.13 -7.21 0.28
CA ALA A 38 -5.61 -6.96 1.62
C ALA A 38 -6.69 -6.38 2.54
N ARG A 39 -7.43 -5.37 2.07
CA ARG A 39 -8.54 -4.77 2.83
C ARG A 39 -9.66 -5.78 3.11
N ALA A 40 -10.00 -6.62 2.12
CA ALA A 40 -11.01 -7.67 2.28
C ALA A 40 -10.59 -8.76 3.29
N ALA A 41 -9.29 -8.99 3.44
CA ALA A 41 -8.72 -9.89 4.45
C ALA A 41 -8.62 -9.24 5.85
N GLY A 42 -9.12 -8.02 6.04
CA GLY A 42 -9.06 -7.32 7.32
C GLY A 42 -7.73 -6.61 7.60
N ILE A 43 -6.82 -6.57 6.64
CA ILE A 43 -5.51 -5.91 6.79
C ILE A 43 -5.68 -4.40 6.61
N HIS A 44 -5.21 -3.62 7.58
CA HIS A 44 -5.19 -2.16 7.49
C HIS A 44 -4.15 -1.70 6.47
N VAL A 45 -4.59 -1.02 5.40
CA VAL A 45 -3.69 -0.44 4.39
C VAL A 45 -3.47 1.04 4.70
N LEU A 46 -2.24 1.39 5.05
CA LEU A 46 -1.83 2.72 5.49
C LEU A 46 -0.89 3.34 4.46
N ILE A 47 -1.19 4.57 4.04
CA ILE A 47 -0.28 5.37 3.24
C ILE A 47 0.62 6.17 4.17
N VAL A 48 1.93 5.93 4.08
CA VAL A 48 2.96 6.56 4.92
C VAL A 48 3.93 7.31 4.02
N THR A 49 3.65 8.58 3.79
CA THR A 49 4.34 9.37 2.77
C THR A 49 4.76 10.75 3.29
N GLY A 50 5.79 11.32 2.66
CA GLY A 50 6.19 12.71 2.87
C GLY A 50 5.28 13.74 2.18
N ARG A 51 4.35 13.30 1.32
CA ARG A 51 3.37 14.20 0.69
C ARG A 51 2.47 14.87 1.73
N MET A 52 2.06 16.10 1.46
CA MET A 52 1.03 16.77 2.25
C MET A 52 -0.28 15.97 2.20
N PHE A 53 -0.96 15.82 3.33
CA PHE A 53 -2.23 15.06 3.41
C PHE A 53 -3.24 15.47 2.34
N GLN A 54 -3.37 16.77 2.05
CA GLN A 54 -4.30 17.29 1.04
C GLN A 54 -4.02 16.75 -0.37
N SER A 55 -2.75 16.50 -0.71
CA SER A 55 -2.33 16.00 -2.02
C SER A 55 -2.54 14.49 -2.23
N VAL A 56 -3.00 13.79 -1.19
CA VAL A 56 -3.23 12.33 -1.19
C VAL A 56 -4.67 11.95 -0.86
N ARG A 57 -5.57 12.94 -0.75
CA ARG A 57 -7.01 12.68 -0.63
C ARG A 57 -7.56 12.15 -1.97
N PRO A 58 -8.62 11.33 -1.94
CA PRO A 58 -9.31 10.87 -3.14
C PRO A 58 -9.85 12.01 -4.01
#